data_AF-A0A9P5NGF5-F1
#
_entry.id   AF-A0A9P5NGF5-F1
#
_cell.length_a   1.000
_cell.length_b   1.000
_cell.length_c   1.000
_cell.angle_alpha   90.00
_cell.angle_beta   90.00
_cell.angle_gamma   90.00
#
_symmetry.space_group_name_H-M   'P 1'
#
loop_
_entity.id
_entity.type
_entity.pdbx_description
1 polymer ?
#
loop_
_entity_poly.entity_id
_entity_poly.type
_entity_poly.pdbx_seq_one_letter_code
_entity_poly.pdbx_strand_id
1 'polypeptide(L)'
;MSAKVPRNFRLLEELEKGEKGIGDGSCSYGLEDGDDILMSNWNGTIIGPGHTVHENRIYSLKIFCGENYPDQRPDVQFVSRVNLPFVNQTNGKVDPTKLPVLSNWSRALSIENILVEIRKYVNFFYYFLATFARCCREMASFNNRKLPQPPEGSVF
;
A
#
# COMPACT_ATOMS: atom_id res chain seq x y z
N MET A 1 28.65 12.28 10.63
CA MET A 1 27.91 12.37 9.36
C MET A 1 27.58 10.95 8.92
N SER A 2 26.29 10.58 8.89
CA SER A 2 25.88 9.25 8.41
C SER A 2 26.06 9.21 6.89
N ALA A 3 26.78 8.20 6.37
CA ALA A 3 27.01 8.06 4.93
C ALA A 3 25.67 7.89 4.19
N LYS A 4 25.44 8.69 3.15
CA LYS A 4 24.23 8.60 2.34
C LYS A 4 24.33 7.37 1.43
N VAL A 5 23.54 6.35 1.73
CA VAL A 5 23.43 5.15 0.89
C VAL A 5 22.85 5.56 -0.47
N PRO A 6 23.50 5.19 -1.60
CA PRO A 6 22.99 5.47 -2.94
C PRO A 6 21.67 4.73 -3.22
N ARG A 7 20.85 5.28 -4.13
CA ARG A 7 19.55 4.72 -4.53
C ARG A 7 19.59 3.22 -4.82
N ASN A 8 20.50 2.79 -5.69
CA ASN A 8 20.53 1.40 -6.15
C ASN A 8 20.85 0.43 -5.00
N PHE A 9 21.76 0.80 -4.10
CA PHE A 9 22.04 -0.02 -2.91
C PHE A 9 20.85 -0.07 -1.96
N ARG A 10 20.10 1.02 -1.83
CA ARG A 10 18.87 1.04 -1.03
C ARG A 10 17.81 0.11 -1.63
N LEU A 11 17.61 0.16 -2.94
CA LEU A 11 16.65 -0.69 -3.65
C LEU A 11 17.05 -2.18 -3.59
N LEU A 12 18.35 -2.50 -3.69
CA LEU A 12 18.84 -3.86 -3.49
C LEU A 12 18.60 -4.37 -2.06
N GLU A 13 18.81 -3.53 -1.05
CA GLU A 13 18.52 -3.87 0.35
C GLU A 13 17.02 -4.17 0.54
N GLU A 14 16.15 -3.38 -0.10
CA GLU A 14 14.71 -3.62 -0.09
C GLU A 14 14.36 -4.90 -0.86
N LEU A 15 14.97 -5.18 -2.02
CA LEU A 15 14.76 -6.41 -2.77
C LEU A 15 15.09 -7.66 -1.95
N GLU A 16 16.26 -7.68 -1.31
CA GLU A 16 16.71 -8.81 -0.49
C GLU A 16 15.77 -9.04 0.71
N LYS A 17 15.18 -7.98 1.26
CA LYS A 17 14.15 -8.09 2.30
C LYS A 17 12.83 -8.60 1.76
N GLY A 18 12.40 -8.13 0.59
CA GLY A 18 11.20 -8.60 -0.10
C GLY A 18 11.24 -10.10 -0.37
N GLU A 19 12.39 -10.62 -0.84
CA GLU A 19 12.60 -12.05 -1.10
C GLU A 19 12.58 -12.93 0.16
N LYS A 20 13.05 -12.39 1.29
CA LYS A 20 12.99 -13.07 2.60
C LYS A 20 11.58 -13.10 3.20
N GLY A 21 10.66 -12.32 2.64
CA GLY A 21 9.30 -12.18 3.14
C GLY A 21 9.19 -11.16 4.28
N ILE A 22 8.03 -10.51 4.36
CA ILE A 22 7.78 -9.42 5.29
C ILE A 22 6.74 -9.86 6.33
N GLY A 23 7.10 -9.71 7.61
CA GLY A 23 6.17 -9.88 8.72
C GLY A 23 5.43 -11.22 8.72
N ASP A 24 4.10 -11.16 8.73
CA ASP A 24 3.17 -12.30 8.75
C ASP A 24 2.85 -12.86 7.35
N GLY A 25 3.56 -12.43 6.30
CA GLY A 25 3.32 -12.86 4.91
C GLY A 25 2.07 -12.24 4.27
N SER A 26 1.48 -11.24 4.92
CA SER A 26 0.29 -10.54 4.44
C SER A 26 0.57 -9.47 3.39
N CYS A 27 1.80 -8.98 3.33
CA CYS A 27 2.27 -8.02 2.35
C CYS A 27 3.53 -8.60 1.72
N SER A 28 3.67 -8.46 0.42
CA SER A 28 4.88 -8.80 -0.32
C SER A 28 5.16 -7.73 -1.37
N TYR A 29 6.41 -7.58 -1.75
CA TYR A 29 6.82 -6.76 -2.89
C TYR A 29 8.01 -7.38 -3.59
N GLY A 30 8.14 -7.08 -4.87
CA GLY A 30 9.26 -7.50 -5.70
C GLY A 30 9.36 -6.65 -6.96
N LEU A 31 10.37 -6.89 -7.77
CA LEU A 31 10.49 -6.22 -9.07
C LEU A 31 9.38 -6.68 -10.01
N GLU A 32 8.85 -5.74 -10.80
CA GLU A 32 7.93 -6.09 -11.89
C GLU A 32 8.69 -6.81 -13.03
N ASP A 33 9.90 -6.35 -13.33
CA ASP A 33 10.80 -6.93 -14.31
C ASP A 33 12.15 -7.23 -13.65
N GLY A 34 12.53 -8.51 -13.64
CA GLY A 34 13.80 -8.97 -13.06
C GLY A 34 15.03 -8.51 -13.84
N ASP A 35 14.85 -8.09 -15.10
CA ASP A 35 15.92 -7.57 -15.95
C ASP A 35 16.08 -6.04 -15.82
N ASP A 36 15.21 -5.35 -15.06
CA ASP A 36 15.30 -3.90 -14.82
C ASP A 36 16.47 -3.57 -13.87
N ILE A 37 17.62 -3.25 -14.48
CA ILE A 37 18.84 -2.81 -13.78
C ILE A 37 18.60 -1.58 -12.90
N LEU A 38 17.67 -0.70 -13.30
CA LEU A 38 17.37 0.52 -12.56
C LEU A 38 16.43 0.27 -11.39
N MET A 39 15.82 -0.92 -11.28
CA MET A 39 14.88 -1.30 -10.22
C MET A 39 13.82 -0.23 -10.00
N SER A 40 13.24 0.28 -11.09
CA SER A 40 12.32 1.42 -11.04
C SER A 40 10.88 0.95 -10.84
N ASN A 41 10.53 -0.21 -11.41
CA ASN A 41 9.17 -0.74 -11.36
C ASN A 41 9.08 -1.92 -10.38
N TRP A 42 8.18 -1.79 -9.43
CA TRP A 42 7.94 -2.76 -8.38
C TRP A 42 6.48 -3.19 -8.37
N ASN A 43 6.25 -4.46 -8.11
CA ASN A 43 4.93 -5.01 -7.87
C ASN A 43 4.78 -5.33 -6.37
N GLY A 44 3.77 -4.73 -5.75
CA GLY A 44 3.36 -4.99 -4.38
C GLY A 44 2.09 -5.83 -4.35
N THR A 45 1.99 -6.72 -3.36
CA THR A 45 0.79 -7.50 -3.10
C THR A 45 0.38 -7.33 -1.64
N ILE A 46 -0.91 -7.11 -1.41
CA ILE A 46 -1.52 -7.00 -0.09
C ILE A 46 -2.65 -8.01 0.03
N ILE A 47 -2.57 -8.88 1.02
CA ILE A 47 -3.65 -9.76 1.45
C ILE A 47 -4.55 -8.97 2.38
N GLY A 48 -5.83 -8.86 2.01
CA GLY A 48 -6.81 -8.13 2.79
C GLY A 48 -6.98 -8.72 4.20
N PRO A 49 -7.14 -7.88 5.22
CA PRO A 49 -7.26 -8.34 6.60
C PRO A 49 -8.52 -9.18 6.80
N GLY A 50 -8.41 -10.22 7.64
CA GLY A 50 -9.54 -11.04 8.06
C GLY A 50 -10.62 -10.22 8.76
N HIS A 51 -11.84 -10.76 8.79
CA HIS A 51 -13.02 -10.11 9.35
C HIS A 51 -13.41 -8.77 8.69
N THR A 52 -13.00 -8.53 7.44
CA THR A 52 -13.37 -7.34 6.67
C THR A 52 -13.98 -7.71 5.31
N VAL A 53 -14.56 -6.75 4.59
CA VAL A 53 -15.03 -6.96 3.20
C VAL A 53 -13.89 -7.26 2.20
N HIS A 54 -12.65 -7.15 2.67
CA HIS A 54 -11.42 -7.44 1.94
C HIS A 54 -10.83 -8.80 2.32
N GLU A 55 -11.47 -9.55 3.22
CA GLU A 55 -11.02 -10.87 3.64
C GLU A 55 -10.88 -11.83 2.45
N ASN A 56 -9.79 -12.60 2.43
CA ASN A 56 -9.40 -13.52 1.36
C ASN A 56 -9.20 -12.87 -0.03
N ARG A 57 -9.08 -11.54 -0.10
CA ARG A 57 -8.77 -10.83 -1.35
C ARG A 57 -7.30 -10.47 -1.42
N ILE A 58 -6.73 -10.66 -2.60
CA ILE A 58 -5.35 -10.32 -2.93
C ILE A 58 -5.38 -9.08 -3.81
N TYR A 59 -4.77 -7.99 -3.35
CA TYR A 59 -4.65 -6.74 -4.08
C TYR A 59 -3.24 -6.60 -4.63
N SER A 60 -3.13 -6.42 -5.94
CA SER A 60 -1.88 -6.11 -6.62
C SER A 60 -1.76 -4.60 -6.83
N LEU A 61 -0.56 -4.07 -6.59
CA LEU A 61 -0.21 -2.66 -6.70
C LEU A 61 1.07 -2.52 -7.51
N LYS A 62 1.14 -1.53 -8.38
CA LYS A 62 2.37 -1.06 -9.02
C LYS A 62 2.96 0.09 -8.22
N ILE A 63 4.27 0.04 -8.01
CA ILE A 63 5.03 1.03 -7.28
C ILE A 63 6.18 1.48 -8.18
N PHE A 64 6.27 2.78 -8.42
CA PHE A 64 7.29 3.37 -9.27
C PHE A 64 8.27 4.17 -8.43
N CYS A 65 9.52 3.69 -8.38
CA CYS A 65 10.64 4.32 -7.70
C CYS A 65 11.45 5.15 -8.71
N GLY A 66 11.15 6.45 -8.80
CA GLY A 66 11.88 7.38 -9.66
C GLY A 66 13.37 7.53 -9.32
N GLU A 67 14.09 8.31 -10.12
CA GLU A 67 15.55 8.52 -9.99
C GLU A 67 15.96 9.14 -8.65
N ASN A 68 15.06 9.91 -8.02
CA ASN A 68 15.29 10.58 -6.74
C ASN A 68 14.89 9.74 -5.51
N TYR A 69 14.44 8.50 -5.68
CA TYR A 69 14.16 7.61 -4.56
C TYR A 69 15.45 7.27 -3.79
N PRO A 70 15.47 7.23 -2.44
CA PRO A 70 14.37 7.39 -1.49
C PRO A 70 14.16 8.83 -0.98
N ASP A 71 14.86 9.83 -1.52
CA ASP A 71 14.67 11.23 -1.07
C ASP A 71 13.29 11.76 -1.49
N GLN A 72 12.80 11.33 -2.65
CA GLN A 72 11.44 11.54 -3.11
C GLN A 72 10.60 10.28 -2.92
N ARG A 73 9.31 10.46 -2.58
CA ARG A 73 8.35 9.35 -2.46
C ARG A 73 8.18 8.61 -3.79
N PRO A 74 7.91 7.29 -3.77
CA PRO A 74 7.52 6.57 -4.96
C PRO A 74 6.05 6.86 -5.31
N ASP A 75 5.69 6.63 -6.56
CA ASP A 75 4.29 6.66 -7.00
C ASP A 75 3.66 5.28 -6.83
N VAL A 76 2.41 5.24 -6.36
CA VAL A 76 1.70 4.00 -6.06
C VAL A 76 0.37 3.97 -6.79
N GLN A 77 0.10 2.84 -7.44
CA GLN A 77 -1.11 2.61 -8.22
C GLN A 77 -1.64 1.20 -7.95
N PHE A 78 -2.91 1.08 -7.61
CA PHE A 78 -3.58 -0.21 -7.55
C PHE A 78 -3.84 -0.76 -8.95
N VAL A 79 -3.44 -2.00 -9.19
CA VAL A 79 -3.79 -2.77 -10.40
C VAL A 79 -5.15 -3.43 -10.19
N SER A 80 -5.33 -4.06 -9.02
CA SER A 80 -6.61 -4.63 -8.62
C SER A 80 -7.60 -3.52 -8.28
N ARG A 81 -8.82 -3.59 -8.80
CA ARG A 81 -9.85 -2.62 -8.44
C ARG A 81 -10.17 -2.72 -6.95
N VAL A 82 -10.08 -1.59 -6.27
CA VAL A 82 -10.36 -1.46 -4.85
C VAL A 82 -11.09 -0.16 -4.58
N ASN A 83 -12.11 -0.24 -3.74
CA ASN A 83 -12.84 0.93 -3.31
C ASN A 83 -12.33 1.43 -1.96
N LEU A 84 -11.38 2.34 -2.01
CA LEU A 84 -10.80 2.98 -0.84
C LEU A 84 -10.84 4.50 -1.03
N PRO A 85 -11.04 5.28 0.05
CA PRO A 85 -11.21 6.73 -0.05
C PRO A 85 -9.95 7.45 -0.55
N PHE A 86 -8.79 6.80 -0.48
CA PHE A 86 -7.50 7.30 -0.95
C PHE A 86 -7.08 6.73 -2.32
N VAL A 87 -7.92 5.92 -2.95
CA VAL A 87 -7.67 5.35 -4.28
C VAL A 87 -8.65 5.93 -5.28
N ASN A 88 -8.12 6.50 -6.36
CA ASN A 88 -8.94 6.99 -7.45
C ASN A 88 -9.58 5.82 -8.21
N GLN A 89 -10.91 5.83 -8.31
CA GLN A 89 -11.71 4.74 -8.90
C GLN A 89 -11.62 4.66 -10.43
N THR A 90 -11.00 5.64 -11.10
CA THR A 90 -10.84 5.64 -12.57
C THR A 90 -9.50 5.08 -13.00
N ASN A 91 -8.42 5.39 -12.28
CA ASN A 91 -7.06 5.04 -12.67
C ASN A 91 -6.28 4.25 -11.62
N GLY A 92 -6.86 3.95 -10.45
CA GLY A 92 -6.21 3.21 -9.37
C GLY A 92 -5.09 3.99 -8.66
N LYS A 93 -4.82 5.26 -8.99
CA LYS A 93 -3.75 6.03 -8.34
C LYS A 93 -4.08 6.33 -6.89
N VAL A 94 -3.07 6.20 -6.04
CA VAL A 94 -3.16 6.53 -4.62
C VAL A 94 -2.93 8.03 -4.41
N ASP A 95 -3.81 8.66 -3.64
CA ASP A 95 -3.70 10.05 -3.26
C ASP A 95 -2.71 10.22 -2.09
N PRO A 96 -1.55 10.87 -2.30
CA PRO A 96 -0.52 10.98 -1.28
C PRO A 96 -0.92 11.88 -0.11
N THR A 97 -1.94 12.73 -0.27
CA THR A 97 -2.39 13.63 0.80
C THR A 97 -3.18 12.91 1.88
N LYS A 98 -3.79 11.77 1.54
CA LYS A 98 -4.66 10.99 2.43
C LYS A 98 -3.92 9.92 3.23
N LEU A 99 -2.66 9.66 2.88
CA LEU A 99 -1.81 8.69 3.56
C LEU A 99 -0.65 9.41 4.25
N PRO A 100 -0.56 9.39 5.59
CA PRO A 100 0.52 10.02 6.35
C PRO A 100 1.93 9.59 5.92
N VAL A 101 2.07 8.32 5.52
CA VAL A 101 3.34 7.76 5.03
C VAL A 101 3.81 8.43 3.74
N LEU A 102 2.89 8.87 2.87
CA LEU A 102 3.20 9.57 1.63
C LEU A 102 3.23 11.09 1.81
N SER A 103 2.42 11.64 2.73
CA SER A 103 2.38 13.08 2.99
C SER A 103 3.63 13.56 3.74
N ASN A 104 4.11 12.78 4.72
CA ASN A 104 5.31 13.06 5.51
C ASN A 104 6.45 12.13 5.11
N TRP A 105 6.71 12.04 3.80
CA TRP A 105 7.74 11.16 3.27
C TRP A 105 9.12 11.52 3.82
N SER A 106 9.86 10.48 4.22
CA SER A 106 11.22 10.58 4.70
C SER A 106 12.03 9.44 4.09
N ARG A 107 13.30 9.68 3.79
CA ARG A 107 14.23 8.69 3.25
C ARG A 107 14.44 7.45 4.13
N ALA A 108 13.98 7.50 5.38
CA ALA A 108 13.98 6.35 6.29
C ALA A 108 12.87 5.33 5.98
N LEU A 109 11.81 5.77 5.29
CA LEU A 109 10.70 4.93 4.86
C LEU A 109 11.12 4.07 3.66
N SER A 110 10.38 2.98 3.45
CA SER A 110 10.62 1.99 2.40
C SER A 110 9.30 1.57 1.75
N ILE A 111 9.39 0.78 0.68
CA ILE A 111 8.22 0.16 0.02
C ILE A 111 7.40 -0.65 1.02
N GLU A 112 8.07 -1.36 1.94
CA GLU A 112 7.44 -2.11 3.01
C GLU A 112 6.52 -1.24 3.87
N ASN A 113 7.02 -0.07 4.31
CA ASN A 113 6.25 0.85 5.14
C ASN A 113 4.97 1.31 4.43
N ILE A 114 5.04 1.54 3.12
CA ILE A 114 3.87 1.93 2.33
C ILE A 114 2.83 0.82 2.34
N LEU A 115 3.22 -0.43 2.06
CA LEU A 115 2.29 -1.56 2.01
C LEU A 115 1.67 -1.87 3.38
N VAL A 116 2.49 -1.84 4.43
CA VAL A 116 2.05 -2.05 5.81
C VAL A 116 1.06 -0.95 6.23
N GLU A 117 1.35 0.31 5.91
CA GLU A 117 0.44 1.42 6.23
C GLU A 117 -0.87 1.32 5.44
N ILE A 118 -0.83 0.98 4.15
CA ILE A 118 -2.05 0.74 3.36
C ILE A 118 -2.89 -0.39 3.99
N ARG A 119 -2.27 -1.52 4.35
CA ARG A 119 -2.97 -2.63 5.03
C ARG A 119 -3.55 -2.19 6.38
N LYS A 120 -2.80 -1.40 7.16
CA LYS A 120 -3.30 -0.83 8.42
C LYS A 120 -4.48 0.10 8.19
N TYR A 121 -4.49 0.91 7.13
CA TYR A 121 -5.65 1.74 6.81
C TYR A 121 -6.88 0.90 6.50
N VAL A 122 -6.72 -0.20 5.75
CA VAL A 122 -7.81 -1.16 5.48
C VAL A 122 -8.29 -1.82 6.77
N ASN A 123 -7.38 -2.21 7.67
CA ASN A 123 -7.69 -2.85 8.94
C ASN A 123 -8.30 -1.86 9.96
N PHE A 124 -7.69 -0.69 10.16
CA PHE A 124 -8.08 0.34 11.10
C PHE A 124 -9.40 0.99 10.70
N PHE A 125 -9.69 1.17 9.41
CA PHE A 125 -11.03 1.61 9.00
C PHE A 125 -12.10 0.63 9.48
N TYR A 126 -11.80 -0.67 9.57
CA TYR A 126 -12.72 -1.70 10.03
C TYR A 126 -12.70 -1.91 11.56
N TYR A 127 -11.55 -1.88 12.22
CA TYR A 127 -11.42 -2.02 13.68
C TYR A 127 -11.76 -0.74 14.45
N PHE A 128 -11.58 0.44 13.87
CA PHE A 128 -12.16 1.67 14.40
C PHE A 128 -13.69 1.66 14.22
N LEU A 129 -14.21 1.08 13.13
CA LEU A 129 -15.65 0.82 13.00
C LEU A 129 -16.18 -0.27 13.96
N ALA A 130 -15.38 -1.30 14.30
CA ALA A 130 -15.81 -2.43 15.12
C ALA A 130 -15.58 -2.23 16.64
N THR A 131 -14.48 -1.60 17.05
CA THR A 131 -14.14 -1.37 18.47
C THR A 131 -14.79 -0.10 19.00
N PHE A 132 -14.98 0.93 18.17
CA PHE A 132 -15.71 2.14 18.55
C PHE A 132 -17.23 1.91 18.60
N ALA A 133 -17.75 0.89 17.91
CA ALA A 133 -19.15 0.44 18.02
C ALA A 133 -19.52 -0.12 19.41
N ARG A 134 -18.56 -0.35 20.30
CA ARG A 134 -18.83 -0.75 21.69
C ARG A 134 -18.67 0.38 22.71
N CYS A 135 -18.02 1.48 22.36
CA CYS A 135 -17.73 2.57 23.32
C CYS A 135 -18.45 3.89 23.01
N CYS A 136 -18.82 4.19 21.77
CA CYS A 136 -19.40 5.50 21.44
C CYS A 136 -20.72 5.37 20.67
N ARG A 137 -21.79 5.44 21.47
CA ARG A 137 -22.93 6.32 21.23
C ARG A 137 -22.45 7.59 20.49
N GLU A 138 -23.12 7.93 19.39
CA GLU A 138 -22.86 9.10 18.54
C GLU A 138 -21.66 9.02 17.56
N MET A 139 -21.95 8.59 16.33
CA MET A 139 -21.75 9.35 15.08
C MET A 139 -21.74 8.37 13.90
N ALA A 140 -22.94 8.15 13.36
CA ALA A 140 -23.14 7.47 12.10
C ALA A 140 -22.68 8.38 10.95
N SER A 141 -21.73 7.93 10.14
CA SER A 141 -21.65 8.35 8.74
C SER A 141 -22.05 7.17 7.85
N PHE A 142 -23.17 7.35 7.16
CA PHE A 142 -23.92 6.33 6.42
C PHE A 142 -23.32 6.00 5.04
N ASN A 143 -22.39 6.83 4.54
CA ASN A 143 -22.08 6.89 3.10
C ASN A 143 -21.08 5.85 2.57
N ASN A 144 -20.28 5.19 3.41
CA ASN A 144 -19.23 4.28 2.94
C ASN A 144 -19.57 2.78 3.10
N ARG A 145 -20.74 2.46 3.70
CA ARG A 145 -21.16 1.08 4.00
C ARG A 145 -21.79 0.32 2.81
N LYS A 146 -22.07 1.00 1.70
CA LYS A 146 -22.88 0.46 0.60
C LYS A 146 -22.25 0.63 -0.79
N LEU A 147 -20.95 0.88 -0.87
CA LEU A 147 -20.34 1.05 -2.18
C LEU A 147 -20.13 -0.32 -2.85
N PRO A 148 -20.80 -0.60 -3.99
CA PRO A 148 -20.67 -1.87 -4.68
C PRO A 148 -19.22 -2.06 -5.13
N GLN A 149 -18.67 -3.25 -4.85
CA GLN A 149 -17.36 -3.63 -5.37
C GLN A 149 -17.52 -4.23 -6.76
N PRO A 150 -16.58 -3.99 -7.68
CA PRO A 150 -16.58 -4.66 -8.97
C PRO A 150 -16.28 -6.16 -8.79
N PRO A 151 -16.63 -6.99 -9.80
CA PRO A 151 -16.38 -8.43 -9.77
C PRO A 151 -14.89 -8.75 -9.56
N GLU A 152 -14.62 -9.84 -8.84
CA GLU A 152 -13.26 -10.32 -8.58
C GLU A 152 -12.53 -10.62 -9.91
N GLY A 153 -11.26 -10.22 -10.00
CA GLY A 153 -10.45 -10.36 -11.23
C GLY A 153 -10.56 -9.21 -12.23
N SER A 154 -11.29 -8.13 -11.91
CA SER A 154 -11.33 -6.93 -12.76
C SER A 154 -10.06 -6.08 -12.61
N VAL A 155 -9.36 -5.88 -13.73
CA VAL A 155 -8.28 -4.91 -13.91
C VAL A 155 -8.86 -3.55 -14.33
N PHE A 156 -8.14 -2.46 -14.06
CA PHE A 156 -8.53 -1.13 -14.54
C PHE A 156 -8.61 -1.08 -16.06
#